data_AF-A0A7V6YEV3-F1
#
_entry.id   AF-A0A7V6YEV3-F1
#
_cell.length_a   1.000
_cell.length_b   1.000
_cell.length_c   1.000
_cell.angle_alpha   90.00
_cell.angle_beta   90.00
_cell.angle_gamma   90.00
#
_symmetry.space_group_name_H-M   'P 1'
#
loop_
_entity.id
_entity.type
_entity.pdbx_description
1 polymer ?
#
loop_
_entity_poly.entity_id
_entity_poly.type
_entity_poly.pdbx_seq_one_letter_code
_entity_poly.pdbx_strand_id
1 'polypeptide(L)'
;MRLEVGNIFIKDIQFGGKTEVKDGVLYINKDELKKVAANDERIASVEIYLAKPGEETRIIPVKDVIEPRVKVSGPGGMFPGFIAKVDTVGEGRTHVLKGTALVTTGKIVGFQEGIIDMSGPGAEYTPFSKTLNIVVKVDPIEGLHQHEHEAVVRLAGLRAAAYVGEAGRSVEPDEVKVYETKPLLQQVAEYPDLPKVAYVYMLQTQGLLHDTYVYGVDAKRIIPTLIYPTEPMDGAIVSGNCVSACDKNPTYIHQNNPVIEELYARHGKDLNFIGVVITNENVTLADKERSSNMTAKLVELIGADAVIISEEGFGNPDADLVMNCSKIEAKGIKTVLITDEYAGQDGASQSLADSTPAGDAVVSAGNANEVITLPPMKTVIGYPEVADVIAGGTAGSLKPDGSITAEIQVITGATNELGFHYLTAKGF
;
A
#
# COMPACT_ATOMS: atom_id res chain seq x y z
N MET A 1 8.87 -7.21 -20.59
CA MET A 1 9.12 -7.48 -19.16
C MET A 1 8.24 -8.65 -18.75
N ARG A 2 8.83 -9.71 -18.19
CA ARG A 2 8.11 -10.92 -17.79
C ARG A 2 8.51 -11.32 -16.36
N LEU A 3 7.55 -11.37 -15.46
CA LEU A 3 7.73 -11.72 -14.05
C LEU A 3 6.98 -13.00 -13.71
N GLU A 4 7.66 -13.91 -13.02
CA GLU A 4 7.06 -15.05 -12.35
C GLU A 4 6.95 -14.74 -10.85
N VAL A 5 5.72 -14.70 -10.35
CA VAL A 5 5.43 -14.56 -8.93
C VAL A 5 5.16 -15.94 -8.36
N GLY A 6 6.11 -16.47 -7.61
CA GLY A 6 6.03 -17.76 -6.93
C GLY A 6 5.42 -17.61 -5.54
N ASN A 7 4.15 -17.97 -5.39
CA ASN A 7 3.45 -17.94 -4.12
C ASN A 7 3.77 -19.19 -3.30
N ILE A 8 4.34 -19.00 -2.11
CA ILE A 8 4.54 -20.02 -1.09
C ILE A 8 3.48 -19.77 -0.02
N PHE A 9 2.52 -20.69 0.13
CA PHE A 9 1.39 -20.51 1.05
C PHE A 9 1.80 -20.83 2.49
N ILE A 10 1.85 -19.80 3.33
CA ILE A 10 2.16 -19.94 4.75
C ILE A 10 0.86 -20.14 5.54
N LYS A 11 0.81 -21.24 6.29
CA LYS A 11 -0.35 -21.66 7.09
C LYS A 11 -0.23 -21.25 8.55
N ASP A 12 1.00 -21.06 9.03
CA ASP A 12 1.26 -20.63 10.40
C ASP A 12 2.62 -19.91 10.53
N ILE A 13 2.76 -19.08 11.57
CA ILE A 13 4.01 -18.41 11.97
C ILE A 13 4.37 -18.79 13.41
N GLN A 14 5.65 -19.08 13.65
CA GLN A 14 6.15 -19.46 14.97
C GLN A 14 7.55 -18.90 15.22
N PHE A 15 7.89 -18.64 16.49
CA PHE A 15 9.29 -18.44 16.84
C PHE A 15 10.03 -19.78 16.82
N GLY A 16 11.27 -19.77 16.35
CA GLY A 16 12.13 -20.95 16.26
C GLY A 16 13.60 -20.60 16.39
N GLY A 17 14.47 -21.61 16.37
CA GLY A 17 15.93 -21.41 16.44
C GLY A 17 16.56 -20.88 15.14
N LYS A 18 15.81 -20.86 14.04
CA LYS A 18 16.25 -20.42 12.71
C LYS A 18 15.06 -19.83 11.95
N THR A 19 15.33 -18.82 11.12
CA THR A 19 14.34 -18.34 10.15
C THR A 19 14.30 -19.26 8.92
N GLU A 20 13.20 -19.99 8.74
CA GLU A 20 13.00 -20.90 7.60
C GLU A 20 11.53 -21.25 7.38
N VAL A 21 11.15 -21.62 6.15
CA VAL A 21 9.85 -22.22 5.86
C VAL A 21 9.99 -23.73 5.90
N LYS A 22 9.13 -24.39 6.69
CA LYS A 22 9.09 -25.85 6.80
C LYS A 22 7.65 -26.33 6.97
N ASP A 23 7.24 -27.27 6.12
CA ASP A 23 5.90 -27.89 6.16
C ASP A 23 4.74 -26.88 6.16
N GLY A 24 4.91 -25.75 5.45
CA GLY A 24 3.94 -24.65 5.38
C GLY A 24 3.92 -23.73 6.60
N VAL A 25 4.86 -23.89 7.54
CA VAL A 25 5.05 -23.01 8.70
C VAL A 25 6.29 -22.15 8.47
N LEU A 26 6.16 -20.84 8.69
CA LEU A 26 7.29 -19.92 8.72
C LEU A 26 7.82 -19.80 10.16
N TYR A 27 8.97 -20.41 10.40
CA TYR A 27 9.71 -20.25 11.64
C TYR A 27 10.55 -18.99 11.57
N ILE A 28 10.59 -18.22 12.66
CA ILE A 28 11.30 -16.94 12.76
C ILE A 28 12.28 -17.01 13.91
N ASN A 29 13.56 -16.82 13.62
CA ASN A 29 14.54 -16.55 14.67
C ASN A 29 14.35 -15.11 15.16
N LYS A 30 13.86 -14.99 16.39
CA LYS A 30 13.52 -13.71 17.01
C LYS A 30 14.74 -12.79 17.16
N ASP A 31 15.89 -13.35 17.54
CA ASP A 31 17.10 -12.59 17.83
C ASP A 31 17.78 -12.12 16.54
N GLU A 32 17.82 -12.97 15.51
CA GLU A 32 18.32 -12.60 14.18
C GLU A 32 17.47 -11.49 13.56
N LEU A 33 16.15 -11.65 13.56
CA LEU A 33 15.23 -10.64 13.03
C LEU A 33 15.37 -9.30 13.77
N LYS A 34 15.43 -9.35 15.12
CA LYS A 34 15.66 -8.16 15.94
C LYS A 34 16.98 -7.47 15.57
N LYS A 35 18.07 -8.24 15.41
CA LYS A 35 19.38 -7.70 15.04
C LYS A 35 19.37 -7.04 13.66
N VAL A 36 18.70 -7.65 12.68
CA VAL A 36 18.59 -7.10 11.32
C VAL A 36 17.78 -5.81 11.30
N ALA A 37 16.63 -5.79 11.98
CA ALA A 37 15.79 -4.61 12.07
C ALA A 37 16.52 -3.44 12.78
N ALA A 38 17.25 -3.74 13.87
CA ALA A 38 18.00 -2.78 14.67
C ALA A 38 19.33 -2.31 14.05
N ASN A 39 19.61 -2.64 12.78
CA ASN A 39 20.84 -2.23 12.09
C ASN A 39 20.80 -0.74 11.66
N ASP A 40 20.68 0.16 12.63
CA ASP A 40 20.77 1.62 12.51
C ASP A 40 21.07 2.19 13.91
N GLU A 41 22.12 3.01 14.05
CA GLU A 41 22.56 3.56 15.34
C GLU A 41 21.54 4.51 15.99
N ARG A 42 20.57 5.00 15.21
CA ARG A 42 19.49 5.88 15.66
C ARG A 42 18.31 5.11 16.25
N ILE A 43 18.39 3.78 16.36
CA ILE A 43 17.35 2.95 16.98
C ILE A 43 17.69 2.70 18.45
N ALA A 44 16.78 3.05 19.36
CA ALA A 44 16.92 2.78 20.78
C ALA A 44 16.48 1.36 21.14
N SER A 45 15.38 0.88 20.55
CA SER A 45 14.88 -0.46 20.83
C SER A 45 14.15 -1.09 19.64
N VAL A 46 14.23 -2.43 19.58
CA VAL A 46 13.41 -3.26 18.69
C VAL A 46 12.82 -4.43 19.47
N GLU A 47 11.54 -4.67 19.29
CA GLU A 47 10.81 -5.80 19.84
C GLU A 47 10.03 -6.52 18.72
N ILE A 48 9.99 -7.86 18.80
CA ILE A 48 9.35 -8.70 17.78
C ILE A 48 8.21 -9.49 18.41
N TYR A 49 7.05 -9.44 17.77
CA TYR A 49 5.84 -10.16 18.15
C TYR A 49 5.25 -10.89 16.96
N LEU A 50 4.38 -11.86 17.24
CA LEU A 50 3.55 -12.52 16.24
C LEU A 50 2.09 -12.27 16.64
N ALA A 51 1.24 -11.96 15.66
CA ALA A 51 -0.18 -11.78 15.85
C ALA A 51 -0.93 -12.52 14.75
N LYS A 52 -1.84 -13.41 15.12
CA LYS A 52 -2.52 -14.32 14.19
C LYS A 52 -4.01 -13.98 14.04
N PRO A 53 -4.63 -14.31 12.90
CA PRO A 53 -6.07 -14.09 12.71
C PRO A 53 -6.90 -14.71 13.85
N GLY A 54 -7.84 -13.92 14.39
CA GLY A 54 -8.73 -14.34 15.47
C GLY A 54 -8.18 -14.18 16.89
N GLU A 55 -6.91 -13.82 17.07
CA GLU A 55 -6.37 -13.52 18.40
C GLU A 55 -6.92 -12.17 18.94
N GLU A 56 -7.08 -12.07 20.26
CA GLU A 56 -7.46 -10.82 20.95
C GLU A 56 -6.25 -9.87 21.04
N THR A 57 -5.75 -9.45 19.88
CA THR A 57 -4.54 -8.63 19.73
C THR A 57 -4.84 -7.38 18.89
N ARG A 58 -4.39 -6.21 19.39
CA ARG A 58 -4.36 -4.93 18.68
C ARG A 58 -2.92 -4.52 18.37
N ILE A 59 -2.68 -3.99 17.18
CA ILE A 59 -1.42 -3.32 16.80
C ILE A 59 -1.73 -1.84 16.54
N ILE A 60 -1.04 -0.93 17.24
CA ILE A 60 -1.27 0.53 17.15
C ILE A 60 -0.05 1.31 17.65
N PRO A 61 0.40 2.40 16.98
CA PRO A 61 0.06 2.78 15.60
C PRO A 61 0.76 1.90 14.57
N VAL A 62 0.10 1.61 13.45
CA VAL A 62 0.66 0.84 12.33
C VAL A 62 1.24 1.80 11.31
N LYS A 63 2.56 1.74 11.11
CA LYS A 63 3.30 2.61 10.18
C LYS A 63 3.27 2.11 8.74
N ASP A 64 3.59 0.84 8.55
CA ASP A 64 3.60 0.19 7.25
C ASP A 64 3.30 -1.30 7.43
N VAL A 65 2.77 -1.89 6.39
CA VAL A 65 2.55 -3.33 6.26
C VAL A 65 3.25 -3.75 4.98
N ILE A 66 4.08 -4.80 5.04
CA ILE A 66 4.95 -5.21 3.93
C ILE A 66 4.78 -6.71 3.72
N GLU A 67 4.59 -7.17 2.49
CA GLU A 67 4.59 -8.61 2.19
C GLU A 67 6.04 -9.10 2.07
N PRO A 68 6.48 -10.07 2.89
CA PRO A 68 7.82 -10.62 2.76
C PRO A 68 7.98 -11.34 1.41
N ARG A 69 8.94 -10.88 0.61
CA ARG A 69 9.25 -11.39 -0.73
C ARG A 69 10.75 -11.55 -0.91
N VAL A 70 11.16 -12.36 -1.89
CA VAL A 70 12.56 -12.53 -2.25
C VAL A 70 12.76 -12.68 -3.76
N LYS A 71 13.69 -11.91 -4.32
CA LYS A 71 14.09 -12.01 -5.73
C LYS A 71 14.97 -13.24 -5.94
N VAL A 72 14.44 -14.27 -6.62
CA VAL A 72 15.14 -15.55 -6.84
C VAL A 72 16.00 -15.53 -8.10
N SER A 73 15.52 -14.91 -9.17
CA SER A 73 16.27 -14.74 -10.42
C SER A 73 15.82 -13.49 -11.16
N GLY A 74 16.67 -12.96 -12.05
CA GLY A 74 16.45 -11.70 -12.75
C GLY A 74 17.27 -10.56 -12.14
N PRO A 75 17.20 -9.35 -12.73
CA PRO A 75 17.92 -8.18 -12.24
C PRO A 75 17.38 -7.68 -10.89
N GLY A 76 18.19 -6.87 -10.20
CA GLY A 76 17.83 -6.21 -8.95
C GLY A 76 17.60 -7.11 -7.74
N GLY A 77 16.81 -6.59 -6.79
CA GLY A 77 16.45 -7.24 -5.53
C GLY A 77 15.29 -6.49 -4.86
N MET A 78 14.85 -6.93 -3.68
CA MET A 78 13.70 -6.29 -3.02
C MET A 78 14.02 -4.85 -2.58
N PHE A 79 13.05 -3.96 -2.77
CA PHE A 79 13.11 -2.54 -2.38
C PHE A 79 14.35 -1.83 -2.96
N PRO A 80 14.49 -1.78 -4.29
CA PRO A 80 15.65 -1.19 -4.94
C PRO A 80 15.79 0.29 -4.57
N GLY A 81 17.01 0.69 -4.20
CA GLY A 81 17.31 2.04 -3.69
C GLY A 81 17.20 2.18 -2.18
N PHE A 82 16.59 1.22 -1.48
CA PHE A 82 16.59 1.15 -0.01
C PHE A 82 17.39 -0.04 0.52
N ILE A 83 16.99 -1.26 0.14
CA ILE A 83 17.60 -2.50 0.63
C ILE A 83 18.53 -3.08 -0.43
N ALA A 84 17.99 -3.33 -1.63
CA ALA A 84 18.79 -3.69 -2.78
C ALA A 84 19.45 -2.45 -3.41
N LYS A 85 20.53 -2.68 -4.16
CA LYS A 85 21.11 -1.63 -5.02
C LYS A 85 20.07 -1.16 -6.03
N VAL A 86 20.22 0.09 -6.48
CA VAL A 86 19.36 0.64 -7.54
C VAL A 86 19.59 -0.14 -8.82
N ASP A 87 18.55 -0.81 -9.29
CA ASP A 87 18.45 -1.53 -10.55
C ASP A 87 16.97 -1.64 -10.92
N THR A 88 16.65 -1.84 -12.21
CA THR A 88 15.26 -2.03 -12.64
C THR A 88 14.77 -3.41 -12.24
N VAL A 89 13.60 -3.47 -11.62
CA VAL A 89 12.96 -4.73 -11.20
C VAL A 89 11.74 -5.04 -12.08
N GLY A 90 10.96 -6.07 -11.75
CA GLY A 90 9.78 -6.47 -12.51
C GLY A 90 10.02 -7.57 -13.54
N GLU A 91 11.22 -8.15 -13.61
CA GLU A 91 11.57 -9.25 -14.53
C GLU A 91 12.23 -10.44 -13.82
N GLY A 92 11.92 -11.67 -14.23
CA GLY A 92 12.54 -12.88 -13.71
C GLY A 92 11.60 -13.61 -12.76
N ARG A 93 12.06 -13.98 -11.56
CA ARG A 93 11.23 -14.70 -10.57
C ARG A 93 11.39 -14.13 -9.17
N THR A 94 10.26 -13.88 -8.52
CA THR A 94 10.16 -13.40 -7.14
C THR A 94 9.28 -14.35 -6.36
N HIS A 95 9.76 -14.87 -5.23
CA HIS A 95 8.96 -15.68 -4.32
C HIS A 95 8.28 -14.79 -3.29
N VAL A 96 7.07 -15.17 -2.90
CA VAL A 96 6.20 -14.46 -1.96
C VAL A 96 5.82 -15.41 -0.84
N LEU A 97 6.02 -14.98 0.41
CA LEU A 97 5.53 -15.71 1.58
C LEU A 97 4.05 -15.37 1.80
N LYS A 98 3.19 -15.92 0.94
CA LYS A 98 1.80 -15.53 0.80
C LYS A 98 1.01 -15.86 2.07
N GLY A 99 0.19 -14.90 2.50
CA GLY A 99 -0.59 -14.97 3.73
C GLY A 99 0.13 -14.42 4.96
N THR A 100 1.40 -14.00 4.83
CA THR A 100 2.13 -13.32 5.91
C THR A 100 2.22 -11.83 5.64
N ALA A 101 2.32 -11.03 6.69
CA ALA A 101 2.63 -9.61 6.57
C ALA A 101 3.60 -9.18 7.67
N LEU A 102 4.58 -8.35 7.32
CA LEU A 102 5.43 -7.68 8.28
C LEU A 102 4.83 -6.32 8.61
N VAL A 103 4.48 -6.12 9.88
CA VAL A 103 3.84 -4.89 10.36
C VAL A 103 4.86 -4.08 11.15
N THR A 104 5.13 -2.86 10.71
CA THR A 104 6.01 -1.93 11.43
C THR A 104 5.17 -1.06 12.35
N THR A 105 5.54 -0.99 13.62
CA THR A 105 4.87 -0.18 14.66
C THR A 105 5.91 0.42 15.60
N GLY A 106 5.50 1.24 16.57
CA GLY A 106 6.37 1.86 17.56
C GLY A 106 6.02 3.32 17.79
N LYS A 107 6.99 4.11 18.23
CA LYS A 107 6.83 5.58 18.29
C LYS A 107 6.84 6.11 16.86
N ILE A 108 5.76 6.74 16.43
CA ILE A 108 5.62 7.32 15.09
C ILE A 108 5.35 8.82 15.24
N VAL A 109 5.88 9.64 14.33
CA VAL A 109 5.73 11.10 14.42
C VAL A 109 4.37 11.55 13.90
N GLY A 110 3.90 10.93 12.82
CA GLY A 110 2.62 11.25 12.21
C GLY A 110 1.43 10.85 13.08
N PHE A 111 0.45 11.74 13.17
CA PHE A 111 -0.84 11.46 13.81
C PHE A 111 -1.84 10.79 12.84
N GLN A 112 -1.45 10.45 11.62
CA GLN A 112 -2.33 9.74 10.69
C GLN A 112 -1.79 8.32 10.50
N GLU A 113 -1.85 7.55 11.57
CA GLU A 113 -1.43 6.15 11.58
C GLU A 113 -2.54 5.28 12.15
N GLY A 114 -2.48 3.99 11.87
CA GLY A 114 -3.66 3.13 11.98
C GLY A 114 -3.65 2.08 13.06
N ILE A 115 -4.77 1.38 13.12
CA ILE A 115 -5.03 0.24 13.99
C ILE A 115 -5.22 -1.01 13.12
N ILE A 116 -4.62 -2.11 13.56
CA ILE A 116 -5.00 -3.46 13.14
C ILE A 116 -5.51 -4.21 14.36
N ASP A 117 -6.80 -4.57 14.34
CA ASP A 117 -7.39 -5.54 15.26
C ASP A 117 -7.42 -6.91 14.60
N MET A 118 -6.91 -7.93 15.29
CA MET A 118 -6.87 -9.30 14.77
C MET A 118 -8.18 -10.07 14.98
N SER A 119 -9.10 -9.54 15.79
CA SER A 119 -10.43 -10.09 16.06
C SER A 119 -11.44 -8.97 16.34
N GLY A 120 -12.72 -9.34 16.51
CA GLY A 120 -13.79 -8.38 16.77
C GLY A 120 -14.16 -7.52 15.54
N PRO A 121 -14.95 -6.46 15.73
CA PRO A 121 -15.50 -5.68 14.62
C PRO A 121 -14.42 -4.96 13.79
N GLY A 122 -13.33 -4.50 14.41
CA GLY A 122 -12.22 -3.87 13.66
C GLY A 122 -11.55 -4.81 12.66
N ALA A 123 -11.52 -6.11 12.95
CA ALA A 123 -10.96 -7.13 12.07
C ALA A 123 -11.77 -7.33 10.79
N GLU A 124 -13.03 -6.89 10.73
CA GLU A 124 -13.87 -6.97 9.52
C GLU A 124 -13.51 -5.89 8.50
N TYR A 125 -12.88 -4.80 8.94
CA TYR A 125 -12.55 -3.66 8.09
C TYR A 125 -11.11 -3.70 7.54
N THR A 126 -10.15 -4.27 8.26
CA THR A 126 -8.77 -4.35 7.79
C THR A 126 -8.46 -5.69 7.12
N PRO A 127 -7.85 -5.71 5.90
CA PRO A 127 -7.40 -6.95 5.27
C PRO A 127 -6.29 -7.64 6.08
N PHE A 128 -5.56 -6.89 6.90
CA PHE A 128 -4.42 -7.36 7.68
C PHE A 128 -4.83 -8.12 8.95
N SER A 129 -6.12 -8.21 9.26
CA SER A 129 -6.61 -9.13 10.29
C SER A 129 -6.58 -10.59 9.82
N LYS A 130 -6.50 -10.81 8.50
CA LYS A 130 -6.48 -12.15 7.87
C LYS A 130 -5.07 -12.65 7.57
N THR A 131 -4.06 -11.81 7.75
CA THR A 131 -2.65 -12.17 7.56
C THR A 131 -2.03 -12.69 8.85
N LEU A 132 -1.02 -13.54 8.70
CA LEU A 132 -0.12 -13.94 9.78
C LEU A 132 0.90 -12.82 9.99
N ASN A 133 0.68 -12.00 11.02
CA ASN A 133 1.43 -10.76 11.22
C ASN A 133 2.70 -10.98 12.04
N ILE A 134 3.83 -10.55 11.47
CA ILE A 134 5.14 -10.46 12.10
C ILE A 134 5.34 -9.00 12.47
N VAL A 135 5.20 -8.65 13.74
CA VAL A 135 5.19 -7.26 14.17
C VAL A 135 6.58 -6.85 14.64
N VAL A 136 7.13 -5.81 14.02
CA VAL A 136 8.41 -5.20 14.36
C VAL A 136 8.12 -3.84 15.01
N LYS A 137 8.18 -3.81 16.34
CA LYS A 137 8.05 -2.58 17.12
C LYS A 137 9.41 -1.90 17.22
N VAL A 138 9.51 -0.68 16.70
CA VAL A 138 10.76 0.09 16.60
C VAL A 138 10.60 1.41 17.34
N ASP A 139 11.47 1.66 18.32
CA ASP A 139 11.54 2.94 18.99
C ASP A 139 12.89 3.60 18.67
N PRO A 140 12.90 4.70 17.90
CA PRO A 140 14.12 5.46 17.66
C PRO A 140 14.61 6.20 18.90
N ILE A 141 15.87 6.65 18.87
CA ILE A 141 16.44 7.50 19.93
C ILE A 141 15.67 8.83 20.03
N GLU A 142 15.65 9.39 21.23
CA GLU A 142 14.97 10.66 21.47
C GLU A 142 15.66 11.83 20.75
N GLY A 143 14.88 12.84 20.35
CA GLY A 143 15.40 14.08 19.78
C GLY A 143 15.78 14.03 18.29
N LEU A 144 15.48 12.94 17.58
CA LEU A 144 15.61 12.90 16.12
C LEU A 144 14.68 13.91 15.45
N HIS A 145 15.15 14.49 14.35
CA HIS A 145 14.29 15.26 13.47
C HIS A 145 13.20 14.34 12.87
N GLN A 146 11.98 14.87 12.71
CA GLN A 146 10.81 14.09 12.28
C GLN A 146 11.04 13.23 11.01
N HIS A 147 11.71 13.80 10.01
CA HIS A 147 11.99 13.08 8.75
C HIS A 147 13.01 11.95 8.95
N GLU A 148 13.97 12.11 9.86
CA GLU A 148 14.94 11.06 10.18
C GLU A 148 14.28 9.95 11.00
N HIS A 149 13.40 10.31 11.93
CA HIS A 149 12.60 9.36 12.70
C HIS A 149 11.82 8.43 11.76
N GLU A 150 11.00 8.97 10.86
CA GLU A 150 10.21 8.17 9.92
C GLU A 150 11.09 7.31 9.01
N ALA A 151 12.23 7.85 8.53
CA ALA A 151 13.16 7.09 7.71
C ALA A 151 13.77 5.90 8.46
N VAL A 152 14.12 6.06 9.75
CA VAL A 152 14.68 5.00 10.60
C VAL A 152 13.67 3.87 10.77
N VAL A 153 12.43 4.20 11.10
CA VAL A 153 11.36 3.21 11.30
C VAL A 153 11.05 2.47 10.00
N ARG A 154 10.88 3.19 8.89
CA ARG A 154 10.66 2.59 7.56
C ARG A 154 11.77 1.62 7.18
N LEU A 155 13.03 2.03 7.29
CA LEU A 155 14.16 1.17 6.92
C LEU A 155 14.26 -0.07 7.81
N ALA A 156 13.88 0.02 9.09
CA ALA A 156 13.82 -1.15 9.96
C ALA A 156 12.79 -2.18 9.48
N GLY A 157 11.58 -1.73 9.10
CA GLY A 157 10.54 -2.56 8.49
C GLY A 157 10.99 -3.22 7.19
N LEU A 158 11.55 -2.45 6.26
CA LEU A 158 12.02 -2.96 4.96
C LEU A 158 13.16 -3.99 5.12
N ARG A 159 14.14 -3.73 6.01
CA ARG A 159 15.22 -4.69 6.32
C ARG A 159 14.66 -5.99 6.87
N ALA A 160 13.73 -5.89 7.80
CA ALA A 160 13.08 -7.03 8.41
C ALA A 160 12.29 -7.85 7.37
N ALA A 161 11.57 -7.19 6.46
CA ALA A 161 10.75 -7.85 5.45
C ALA A 161 11.61 -8.57 4.40
N ALA A 162 12.69 -7.92 3.96
CA ALA A 162 13.66 -8.54 3.07
C ALA A 162 14.32 -9.78 3.71
N TYR A 163 14.71 -9.69 4.99
CA TYR A 163 15.28 -10.82 5.72
C TYR A 163 14.30 -11.98 5.89
N VAL A 164 13.05 -11.71 6.25
CA VAL A 164 12.04 -12.76 6.38
C VAL A 164 11.76 -13.40 5.01
N GLY A 165 11.69 -12.60 3.95
CA GLY A 165 11.48 -13.08 2.58
C GLY A 165 12.54 -14.10 2.12
N GLU A 166 13.79 -13.96 2.55
CA GLU A 166 14.88 -14.90 2.24
C GLU A 166 14.59 -16.34 2.67
N ALA A 167 13.72 -16.56 3.67
CA ALA A 167 13.26 -17.88 4.07
C ALA A 167 12.60 -18.68 2.92
N GLY A 168 12.03 -17.98 1.93
CA GLY A 168 11.36 -18.55 0.76
C GLY A 168 12.28 -18.81 -0.43
N ARG A 169 13.56 -18.39 -0.42
CA ARG A 169 14.41 -18.38 -1.63
C ARG A 169 14.58 -19.75 -2.26
N SER A 170 14.76 -20.79 -1.43
CA SER A 170 15.01 -22.17 -1.87
C SER A 170 13.79 -23.07 -1.74
N VAL A 171 12.62 -22.49 -1.46
CA VAL A 171 11.36 -23.22 -1.31
C VAL A 171 10.68 -23.26 -2.67
N GLU A 172 10.22 -24.44 -3.09
CA GLU A 172 9.41 -24.56 -4.31
C GLU A 172 8.04 -23.89 -4.06
N PRO A 173 7.61 -22.94 -4.91
CA PRO A 173 6.31 -22.30 -4.77
C PRO A 173 5.15 -23.28 -4.94
N ASP A 174 4.07 -23.09 -4.18
CA ASP A 174 2.82 -23.83 -4.34
C ASP A 174 2.06 -23.41 -5.60
N GLU A 175 2.21 -22.14 -5.99
CA GLU A 175 1.63 -21.57 -7.21
C GLU A 175 2.63 -20.62 -7.89
N VAL A 176 2.70 -20.65 -9.22
CA VAL A 176 3.45 -19.66 -9.99
C VAL A 176 2.50 -18.92 -10.92
N LYS A 177 2.36 -17.60 -10.71
CA LYS A 177 1.66 -16.69 -11.62
C LYS A 177 2.65 -16.01 -12.55
N VAL A 178 2.31 -15.89 -13.83
CA VAL A 178 3.16 -15.26 -14.83
C VAL A 178 2.49 -13.99 -15.31
N TYR A 179 3.21 -12.87 -15.22
CA TYR A 179 2.80 -11.57 -15.73
C TYR A 179 3.76 -11.15 -16.83
N GLU A 180 3.21 -10.67 -17.94
CA GLU A 180 4.03 -10.23 -19.07
C GLU A 180 3.45 -8.95 -19.69
N THR A 181 4.32 -7.98 -19.91
CA THR A 181 4.04 -6.79 -20.71
C THR A 181 5.14 -6.64 -21.74
N LYS A 182 4.77 -6.67 -23.01
CA LYS A 182 5.68 -6.51 -24.13
C LYS A 182 6.06 -5.04 -24.32
N PRO A 183 7.12 -4.73 -25.09
CA PRO A 183 7.36 -3.37 -25.54
C PRO A 183 6.11 -2.76 -26.17
N LEU A 184 5.83 -1.48 -25.89
CA LEU A 184 4.55 -0.83 -26.17
C LEU A 184 3.98 -1.10 -27.57
N LEU A 185 4.78 -0.94 -28.63
CA LEU A 185 4.30 -1.16 -30.00
C LEU A 185 3.89 -2.62 -30.26
N GLN A 186 4.56 -3.58 -29.61
CA GLN A 186 4.20 -4.99 -29.69
C GLN A 186 2.96 -5.29 -28.83
N GLN A 187 2.88 -4.68 -27.64
CA GLN A 187 1.74 -4.81 -26.72
C GLN A 187 0.45 -4.31 -27.38
N VAL A 188 0.50 -3.14 -28.02
CA VAL A 188 -0.64 -2.55 -28.75
C VAL A 188 -1.07 -3.44 -29.92
N ALA A 189 -0.11 -4.03 -30.66
CA ALA A 189 -0.39 -4.86 -31.82
C ALA A 189 -0.91 -6.27 -31.49
N GLU A 190 -0.79 -6.71 -30.23
CA GLU A 190 -1.17 -8.07 -29.84
C GLU A 190 -2.68 -8.32 -29.89
N TYR A 191 -3.46 -7.33 -29.47
CA TYR A 191 -4.93 -7.38 -29.47
C TYR A 191 -5.49 -6.11 -30.13
N PRO A 192 -5.41 -6.00 -31.47
CA PRO A 192 -5.72 -4.76 -32.19
C PRO A 192 -7.20 -4.38 -32.14
N ASP A 193 -8.09 -5.36 -31.92
CA ASP A 193 -9.54 -5.17 -31.89
C ASP A 193 -10.09 -4.88 -30.49
N LEU A 194 -9.25 -4.95 -29.44
CA LEU A 194 -9.65 -4.65 -28.06
C LEU A 194 -9.33 -3.21 -27.68
N PRO A 195 -10.13 -2.57 -26.80
CA PRO A 195 -9.82 -1.24 -26.31
C PRO A 195 -8.50 -1.23 -25.54
N LYS A 196 -7.63 -0.27 -25.87
CA LYS A 196 -6.34 -0.06 -25.23
C LYS A 196 -6.57 0.65 -23.90
N VAL A 197 -6.33 -0.05 -22.80
CA VAL A 197 -6.55 0.46 -21.44
C VAL A 197 -5.21 0.67 -20.75
N ALA A 198 -5.01 1.83 -20.15
CA ALA A 198 -3.88 2.11 -19.27
C ALA A 198 -4.36 2.37 -17.84
N TYR A 199 -3.44 2.43 -16.91
CA TYR A 199 -3.71 2.76 -15.51
C TYR A 199 -2.92 4.00 -15.11
N VAL A 200 -3.62 5.02 -14.61
CA VAL A 200 -3.02 6.19 -13.97
C VAL A 200 -2.99 5.92 -12.47
N TYR A 201 -1.80 5.62 -11.98
CA TYR A 201 -1.56 5.29 -10.58
C TYR A 201 -1.03 6.53 -9.85
N MET A 202 -1.91 7.22 -9.13
CA MET A 202 -1.48 8.35 -8.32
C MET A 202 -0.77 7.84 -7.06
N LEU A 203 0.31 8.53 -6.69
CA LEU A 203 1.12 8.23 -5.52
C LEU A 203 1.11 9.43 -4.58
N GLN A 204 0.93 9.17 -3.30
CA GLN A 204 0.90 10.21 -2.27
C GLN A 204 2.24 10.95 -2.19
N THR A 205 2.19 12.27 -2.40
CA THR A 205 3.38 13.15 -2.52
C THR A 205 3.21 14.54 -1.91
N GLN A 206 2.32 14.69 -0.93
CA GLN A 206 2.03 15.99 -0.33
C GLN A 206 3.12 16.55 0.60
N GLY A 207 4.17 15.78 0.86
CA GLY A 207 5.26 16.18 1.76
C GLY A 207 4.86 16.04 3.23
N LEU A 208 5.59 16.67 4.16
CA LEU A 208 5.29 16.59 5.60
C LEU A 208 5.07 15.16 6.15
N LEU A 209 5.87 14.20 5.68
CA LEU A 209 5.78 12.76 6.01
C LEU A 209 4.74 11.97 5.19
N HIS A 210 4.05 12.60 4.23
CA HIS A 210 3.22 11.96 3.18
C HIS A 210 4.07 11.70 1.92
N ASP A 211 5.05 10.80 2.04
CA ASP A 211 5.97 10.49 0.94
C ASP A 211 5.86 9.02 0.50
N THR A 212 5.48 8.80 -0.76
CA THR A 212 5.63 7.51 -1.46
C THR A 212 6.94 7.49 -2.23
N TYR A 213 7.64 6.35 -2.26
CA TYR A 213 8.96 6.23 -2.86
C TYR A 213 8.93 5.31 -4.06
N VAL A 214 9.60 5.72 -5.13
CA VAL A 214 9.80 4.94 -6.36
C VAL A 214 11.29 4.76 -6.57
N TYR A 215 11.77 3.52 -6.55
CA TYR A 215 13.20 3.18 -6.60
C TYR A 215 14.06 3.92 -5.55
N GLY A 216 13.50 4.08 -4.33
CA GLY A 216 14.15 4.78 -3.22
C GLY A 216 14.17 6.31 -3.33
N VAL A 217 13.62 6.88 -4.41
CA VAL A 217 13.44 8.32 -4.57
C VAL A 217 12.02 8.69 -4.21
N ASP A 218 11.87 9.70 -3.37
CA ASP A 218 10.58 10.30 -3.06
C ASP A 218 9.88 10.76 -4.35
N ALA A 219 8.67 10.25 -4.59
CA ALA A 219 7.93 10.46 -5.83
C ALA A 219 7.70 11.95 -6.12
N LYS A 220 7.65 12.82 -5.11
CA LYS A 220 7.49 14.28 -5.32
C LYS A 220 8.65 14.93 -6.07
N ARG A 221 9.77 14.21 -6.21
CA ARG A 221 10.98 14.67 -6.90
C ARG A 221 11.04 14.22 -8.36
N ILE A 222 10.09 13.39 -8.80
CA ILE A 222 9.98 12.94 -10.19
C ILE A 222 8.70 13.50 -10.80
N ILE A 223 8.74 13.73 -12.11
CA ILE A 223 7.53 14.03 -12.89
C ILE A 223 6.80 12.72 -13.22
N PRO A 224 5.50 12.77 -13.57
CA PRO A 224 4.77 11.58 -14.01
C PRO A 224 5.51 10.84 -15.12
N THR A 225 5.53 9.52 -15.04
CA THR A 225 6.30 8.65 -15.94
C THR A 225 5.61 7.31 -16.16
N LEU A 226 6.02 6.62 -17.23
CA LEU A 226 5.61 5.25 -17.50
C LEU A 226 6.47 4.29 -16.68
N ILE A 227 5.83 3.25 -16.14
CA ILE A 227 6.48 2.08 -15.56
C ILE A 227 5.81 0.81 -16.10
N TYR A 228 6.54 -0.30 -16.07
CA TYR A 228 5.94 -1.61 -16.30
C TYR A 228 5.06 -2.01 -15.10
N PRO A 229 3.92 -2.67 -15.33
CA PRO A 229 3.00 -3.02 -14.24
C PRO A 229 3.57 -4.09 -13.29
N THR A 230 4.63 -4.80 -13.66
CA THR A 230 5.30 -5.78 -12.79
C THR A 230 6.31 -5.14 -11.82
N GLU A 231 6.71 -3.88 -12.02
CA GLU A 231 7.69 -3.21 -11.15
C GLU A 231 7.20 -3.05 -9.71
N PRO A 232 5.95 -2.62 -9.44
CA PRO A 232 5.41 -2.55 -8.08
C PRO A 232 5.38 -3.93 -7.39
N MET A 233 5.10 -5.00 -8.15
CA MET A 233 5.13 -6.38 -7.62
C MET A 233 6.52 -6.79 -7.11
N ASP A 234 7.59 -6.22 -7.66
CA ASP A 234 8.96 -6.45 -7.18
C ASP A 234 9.45 -5.38 -6.19
N GLY A 235 8.54 -4.59 -5.62
CA GLY A 235 8.84 -3.64 -4.56
C GLY A 235 9.51 -2.35 -5.05
N ALA A 236 9.32 -1.97 -6.32
CA ALA A 236 9.78 -0.68 -6.83
C ALA A 236 9.11 0.52 -6.12
N ILE A 237 7.88 0.33 -5.63
CA ILE A 237 7.11 1.34 -4.91
C ILE A 237 7.03 0.94 -3.43
N VAL A 238 7.36 1.89 -2.55
CA VAL A 238 7.37 1.71 -1.09
C VAL A 238 6.60 2.84 -0.43
N SER A 239 5.74 2.49 0.51
CA SER A 239 5.01 3.46 1.31
C SER A 239 5.93 4.09 2.36
N GLY A 240 5.88 5.41 2.46
CA GLY A 240 6.42 6.16 3.59
C GLY A 240 5.37 7.01 4.29
N ASN A 241 4.10 6.85 3.92
CA ASN A 241 3.05 7.81 4.18
C ASN A 241 2.61 7.83 5.65
N CYS A 242 2.48 9.03 6.20
CA CYS A 242 1.69 9.31 7.40
C CYS A 242 0.34 9.91 7.00
N VAL A 243 -0.49 9.22 6.22
CA VAL A 243 -1.85 9.65 5.81
C VAL A 243 -2.92 8.85 6.55
N SER A 244 -4.19 9.25 6.49
CA SER A 244 -5.30 8.53 7.12
C SER A 244 -5.20 7.02 6.91
N ALA A 245 -5.42 6.26 7.97
CA ALA A 245 -5.03 4.86 7.93
C ALA A 245 -5.89 4.04 6.97
N CYS A 246 -7.15 4.43 6.79
CA CYS A 246 -8.13 3.73 5.97
C CYS A 246 -7.82 3.77 4.46
N ASP A 247 -7.33 4.90 3.96
CA ASP A 247 -7.09 5.20 2.54
C ASP A 247 -5.61 5.11 2.15
N LYS A 248 -4.70 4.98 3.13
CA LYS A 248 -3.27 4.67 2.91
C LYS A 248 -3.09 3.43 2.04
N ASN A 249 -2.08 3.46 1.16
CA ASN A 249 -1.49 2.29 0.53
C ASN A 249 -0.23 1.86 1.30
N PRO A 250 -0.27 0.87 2.19
CA PRO A 250 0.95 0.24 2.69
C PRO A 250 1.75 -0.40 1.56
N THR A 251 3.04 -0.64 1.80
CA THR A 251 3.92 -1.32 0.84
C THR A 251 3.33 -2.67 0.38
N TYR A 252 2.65 -3.39 1.27
CA TYR A 252 1.92 -4.62 0.97
C TYR A 252 0.91 -4.43 -0.17
N ILE A 253 0.14 -3.35 -0.14
CA ILE A 253 -0.87 -3.05 -1.16
C ILE A 253 -0.20 -2.63 -2.46
N HIS A 254 0.88 -1.84 -2.44
CA HIS A 254 1.66 -1.55 -3.65
C HIS A 254 2.23 -2.83 -4.30
N GLN A 255 2.71 -3.78 -3.50
CA GLN A 255 3.22 -5.07 -3.95
C GLN A 255 2.13 -6.00 -4.53
N ASN A 256 0.87 -5.79 -4.14
CA ASN A 256 -0.30 -6.57 -4.53
C ASN A 256 -1.39 -5.66 -5.14
N ASN A 257 -1.00 -4.68 -5.97
CA ASN A 257 -1.94 -3.69 -6.48
C ASN A 257 -3.08 -4.40 -7.25
N PRO A 258 -4.33 -4.35 -6.74
CA PRO A 258 -5.44 -5.15 -7.26
C PRO A 258 -5.91 -4.66 -8.64
N VAL A 259 -5.76 -3.36 -8.95
CA VAL A 259 -6.07 -2.79 -10.27
C VAL A 259 -5.13 -3.38 -11.32
N ILE A 260 -3.83 -3.48 -11.01
CA ILE A 260 -2.85 -4.09 -11.91
C ILE A 260 -3.14 -5.59 -12.10
N GLU A 261 -3.42 -6.34 -11.01
CA GLU A 261 -3.73 -7.76 -11.09
C GLU A 261 -4.98 -8.03 -11.96
N GLU A 262 -6.04 -7.25 -11.78
CA GLU A 262 -7.27 -7.39 -12.57
C GLU A 262 -7.06 -6.96 -14.03
N LEU A 263 -6.30 -5.89 -14.29
CA LEU A 263 -5.96 -5.49 -15.66
C LEU A 263 -5.18 -6.58 -16.40
N TYR A 264 -4.26 -7.28 -15.73
CA TYR A 264 -3.63 -8.47 -16.30
C TYR A 264 -4.62 -9.62 -16.53
N ALA A 265 -5.53 -9.86 -15.60
CA ALA A 265 -6.53 -10.92 -15.72
C ALA A 265 -7.51 -10.68 -16.89
N ARG A 266 -7.76 -9.41 -17.25
CA ARG A 266 -8.69 -8.97 -18.29
C ARG A 266 -8.00 -8.73 -19.65
N HIS A 267 -6.68 -8.55 -19.64
CA HIS A 267 -5.85 -8.39 -20.84
C HIS A 267 -6.06 -9.56 -21.83
N GLY A 268 -6.33 -9.22 -23.10
CA GLY A 268 -6.59 -10.18 -24.17
C GLY A 268 -7.99 -10.80 -24.16
N LYS A 269 -8.84 -10.47 -23.17
CA LYS A 269 -10.24 -10.95 -23.08
C LYS A 269 -11.22 -9.90 -23.56
N ASP A 270 -11.19 -8.72 -22.95
CA ASP A 270 -12.06 -7.60 -23.31
C ASP A 270 -11.38 -6.23 -23.24
N LEU A 271 -10.09 -6.20 -22.87
CA LEU A 271 -9.23 -5.03 -22.99
C LEU A 271 -7.81 -5.44 -23.39
N ASN A 272 -7.07 -4.49 -23.94
CA ASN A 272 -5.62 -4.57 -24.11
C ASN A 272 -4.96 -3.67 -23.07
N PHE A 273 -4.47 -4.24 -21.96
CA PHE A 273 -3.67 -3.50 -20.98
C PHE A 273 -2.31 -3.09 -21.56
N ILE A 274 -2.07 -1.78 -21.71
CA ILE A 274 -0.90 -1.24 -22.43
C ILE A 274 0.16 -0.57 -21.55
N GLY A 275 -0.10 -0.39 -20.23
CA GLY A 275 0.91 0.11 -19.30
C GLY A 275 0.35 0.93 -18.14
N VAL A 276 1.26 1.38 -17.26
CA VAL A 276 0.97 2.18 -16.08
C VAL A 276 1.68 3.52 -16.18
N VAL A 277 0.96 4.61 -15.92
CA VAL A 277 1.51 5.95 -15.70
C VAL A 277 1.44 6.21 -14.20
N ILE A 278 2.58 6.32 -13.52
CA ILE A 278 2.59 6.83 -12.15
C ILE A 278 2.56 8.37 -12.18
N THR A 279 1.82 8.96 -11.26
CA THR A 279 1.71 10.41 -11.12
C THR A 279 1.70 10.83 -9.65
N ASN A 280 1.79 12.13 -9.42
CA ASN A 280 1.93 12.77 -8.12
C ASN A 280 0.59 13.31 -7.61
N GLU A 281 0.43 13.30 -6.30
CA GLU A 281 -0.56 14.10 -5.56
C GLU A 281 0.12 15.28 -4.88
N ASN A 282 -0.15 16.49 -5.38
CA ASN A 282 0.61 17.68 -5.03
C ASN A 282 -0.20 18.66 -4.19
N VAL A 283 0.46 19.46 -3.37
CA VAL A 283 -0.21 20.50 -2.55
C VAL A 283 -0.51 21.77 -3.36
N THR A 284 0.43 22.24 -4.18
CA THR A 284 0.28 23.52 -4.87
C THR A 284 -0.41 23.36 -6.22
N LEU A 285 -1.30 24.29 -6.57
CA LEU A 285 -2.02 24.27 -7.85
C LEU A 285 -1.08 24.16 -9.05
N ALA A 286 0.05 24.87 -9.05
CA ALA A 286 1.01 24.83 -10.16
C ALA A 286 1.65 23.44 -10.33
N ASP A 287 1.87 22.71 -9.24
CA ASP A 287 2.38 21.35 -9.29
C ASP A 287 1.30 20.34 -9.70
N LYS A 288 0.04 20.52 -9.25
CA LYS A 288 -1.12 19.76 -9.73
C LYS A 288 -1.30 19.92 -11.24
N GLU A 289 -1.21 21.15 -11.74
CA GLU A 289 -1.28 21.45 -13.18
C GLU A 289 -0.13 20.80 -13.95
N ARG A 290 1.10 20.90 -13.44
CA ARG A 290 2.28 20.29 -14.07
C ARG A 290 2.13 18.78 -14.20
N SER A 291 1.75 18.12 -13.11
CA SER A 291 1.65 16.66 -13.05
C SER A 291 0.51 16.18 -13.94
N SER A 292 -0.70 16.72 -13.77
CA SER A 292 -1.86 16.31 -14.59
C SER A 292 -1.70 16.64 -16.08
N ASN A 293 -1.03 17.73 -16.46
CA ASN A 293 -0.69 18.01 -17.87
C ASN A 293 0.26 16.95 -18.44
N MET A 294 1.27 16.53 -17.67
CA MET A 294 2.20 15.49 -18.08
C MET A 294 1.50 14.13 -18.19
N THR A 295 0.69 13.78 -17.21
CA THR A 295 -0.10 12.53 -17.18
C THR A 295 -1.02 12.44 -18.41
N ALA A 296 -1.83 13.46 -18.67
CA ALA A 296 -2.73 13.47 -19.83
C ALA A 296 -1.96 13.38 -21.16
N LYS A 297 -0.79 14.03 -21.26
CA LYS A 297 0.10 13.90 -22.42
C LYS A 297 0.65 12.49 -22.57
N LEU A 298 1.08 11.84 -21.48
CA LEU A 298 1.66 10.49 -21.52
C LEU A 298 0.61 9.45 -21.92
N VAL A 299 -0.60 9.55 -21.38
CA VAL A 299 -1.72 8.66 -21.73
C VAL A 299 -2.08 8.79 -23.22
N GLU A 300 -2.14 10.01 -23.76
CA GLU A 300 -2.33 10.25 -25.20
C GLU A 300 -1.15 9.75 -26.03
N LEU A 301 0.09 9.93 -25.56
CA LEU A 301 1.30 9.51 -26.25
C LEU A 301 1.36 8.00 -26.44
N ILE A 302 0.92 7.22 -25.45
CA ILE A 302 0.85 5.75 -25.56
C ILE A 302 -0.39 5.28 -26.33
N GLY A 303 -1.30 6.21 -26.69
CA GLY A 303 -2.49 5.95 -27.47
C GLY A 303 -3.55 5.14 -26.70
N ALA A 304 -3.76 5.40 -25.41
CA ALA A 304 -4.83 4.74 -24.67
C ALA A 304 -6.21 5.18 -25.19
N ASP A 305 -7.18 4.25 -25.22
CA ASP A 305 -8.59 4.55 -25.49
C ASP A 305 -9.36 4.84 -24.19
N ALA A 306 -8.90 4.27 -23.07
CA ALA A 306 -9.43 4.51 -21.73
C ALA A 306 -8.36 4.36 -20.65
N VAL A 307 -8.60 4.97 -19.49
CA VAL A 307 -7.78 4.79 -18.28
C VAL A 307 -8.61 4.54 -17.03
N ILE A 308 -8.08 3.71 -16.15
CA ILE A 308 -8.48 3.67 -14.75
C ILE A 308 -7.58 4.65 -13.99
N ILE A 309 -8.13 5.43 -13.07
CA ILE A 309 -7.40 6.37 -12.22
C ILE A 309 -7.72 6.03 -10.76
N SER A 310 -6.71 5.83 -9.93
CA SER A 310 -6.89 5.66 -8.49
C SER A 310 -5.99 6.63 -7.74
N GLU A 311 -6.46 7.09 -6.58
CA GLU A 311 -5.73 7.98 -5.68
C GLU A 311 -5.24 7.31 -4.40
N GLU A 312 -4.56 8.08 -3.55
CA GLU A 312 -4.17 7.71 -2.19
C GLU A 312 -4.37 8.87 -1.18
N GLY A 313 -5.35 8.72 -0.31
CA GLY A 313 -5.72 9.73 0.67
C GLY A 313 -6.78 10.68 0.14
N PHE A 314 -7.24 11.57 1.02
CA PHE A 314 -8.45 12.36 0.78
C PHE A 314 -8.23 13.88 0.87
N GLY A 315 -9.20 14.63 0.34
CA GLY A 315 -9.27 16.08 0.40
C GLY A 315 -8.41 16.76 -0.65
N ASN A 316 -7.10 16.84 -0.44
CA ASN A 316 -6.22 17.44 -1.44
C ASN A 316 -5.91 16.51 -2.64
N PRO A 317 -5.75 15.18 -2.49
CA PRO A 317 -5.66 14.25 -3.63
C PRO A 317 -6.87 14.31 -4.56
N ASP A 318 -8.09 14.51 -4.03
CA ASP A 318 -9.33 14.56 -4.82
C ASP A 318 -9.23 15.58 -5.97
N ALA A 319 -8.58 16.72 -5.71
CA ALA A 319 -8.36 17.76 -6.72
C ALA A 319 -7.34 17.33 -7.80
N ASP A 320 -6.33 16.51 -7.46
CA ASP A 320 -5.45 15.88 -8.44
C ASP A 320 -6.20 14.83 -9.26
N LEU A 321 -7.04 13.99 -8.63
CA LEU A 321 -7.86 12.97 -9.28
C LEU A 321 -8.81 13.60 -10.31
N VAL A 322 -9.59 14.59 -9.89
CA VAL A 322 -10.54 15.33 -10.74
C VAL A 322 -9.84 16.08 -11.87
N MET A 323 -8.64 16.62 -11.62
CA MET A 323 -7.86 17.31 -12.66
C MET A 323 -7.28 16.34 -13.68
N ASN A 324 -6.79 15.17 -13.26
CA ASN A 324 -6.38 14.10 -14.16
C ASN A 324 -7.56 13.64 -15.02
N CYS A 325 -8.71 13.35 -14.41
CA CYS A 325 -9.94 12.99 -15.12
C CYS A 325 -10.28 14.02 -16.21
N SER A 326 -10.46 15.28 -15.82
CA SER A 326 -10.91 16.34 -16.73
C SER A 326 -9.97 16.53 -17.92
N LYS A 327 -8.65 16.47 -17.70
CA LYS A 327 -7.65 16.69 -18.75
C LYS A 327 -7.50 15.48 -19.69
N ILE A 328 -7.69 14.27 -19.18
CA ILE A 328 -7.65 13.05 -19.99
C ILE A 328 -8.93 12.95 -20.85
N GLU A 329 -10.11 13.21 -20.28
CA GLU A 329 -11.39 13.26 -21.01
C GLU A 329 -11.39 14.35 -22.09
N ALA A 330 -10.77 15.51 -21.83
CA ALA A 330 -10.62 16.58 -22.82
C ALA A 330 -9.81 16.17 -24.07
N LYS A 331 -9.07 15.05 -24.01
CA LYS A 331 -8.36 14.44 -25.14
C LYS A 331 -9.16 13.34 -25.85
N GLY A 332 -10.40 13.10 -25.43
CA GLY A 332 -11.26 12.04 -25.97
C GLY A 332 -10.93 10.65 -25.45
N ILE A 333 -10.23 10.54 -24.32
CA ILE A 333 -9.84 9.29 -23.68
C ILE A 333 -10.74 9.08 -22.46
N LYS A 334 -11.42 7.94 -22.40
CA LYS A 334 -12.37 7.66 -21.32
C LYS A 334 -11.68 7.43 -19.97
N THR A 335 -12.32 7.82 -18.88
CA THR A 335 -11.80 7.67 -17.53
C THR A 335 -12.76 6.90 -16.63
N VAL A 336 -12.20 6.10 -15.71
CA VAL A 336 -12.94 5.50 -14.59
C VAL A 336 -12.15 5.80 -13.33
N LEU A 337 -12.79 6.39 -12.33
CA LEU A 337 -12.15 6.76 -11.07
C LEU A 337 -12.40 5.69 -10.01
N ILE A 338 -11.39 5.40 -9.19
CA ILE A 338 -11.49 4.60 -7.97
C ILE A 338 -11.00 5.49 -6.82
N THR A 339 -11.84 5.68 -5.83
CA THR A 339 -11.63 6.57 -4.68
C THR A 339 -12.50 6.09 -3.51
N ASP A 340 -12.32 6.66 -2.33
CA ASP A 340 -13.22 6.49 -1.20
C ASP A 340 -14.09 7.73 -0.98
N GLU A 341 -14.85 7.76 0.11
CA GLU A 341 -15.75 8.87 0.39
C GLU A 341 -15.53 9.38 1.81
N TYR A 342 -15.51 10.71 1.94
CA TYR A 342 -15.54 11.41 3.22
C TYR A 342 -16.87 12.14 3.39
N ALA A 343 -17.95 11.35 3.33
CA ALA A 343 -19.33 11.83 3.28
C ALA A 343 -19.95 12.12 4.67
N GLY A 344 -19.13 12.20 5.73
CA GLY A 344 -19.59 12.40 7.10
C GLY A 344 -20.23 11.15 7.71
N GLN A 345 -20.47 11.18 9.01
CA GLN A 345 -20.91 10.00 9.78
C GLN A 345 -22.28 9.45 9.36
N ASP A 346 -23.14 10.30 8.78
CA ASP A 346 -24.44 9.94 8.24
C ASP A 346 -24.45 9.69 6.72
N GLY A 347 -23.28 9.85 6.06
CA GLY A 347 -23.13 9.70 4.61
C GLY A 347 -23.82 10.79 3.78
N ALA A 348 -24.21 11.92 4.38
CA ALA A 348 -24.98 12.97 3.71
C ALA A 348 -24.14 14.18 3.26
N SER A 349 -22.86 14.22 3.60
CA SER A 349 -21.95 15.28 3.15
C SER A 349 -21.46 15.04 1.73
N GLN A 350 -20.88 16.07 1.12
CA GLN A 350 -20.22 15.91 -0.17
C GLN A 350 -19.07 14.90 -0.04
N SER A 351 -19.09 13.85 -0.86
CA SER A 351 -18.15 12.72 -0.74
C SER A 351 -16.69 13.09 -1.03
N LEU A 352 -16.47 13.91 -2.06
CA LEU A 352 -15.14 14.35 -2.53
C LEU A 352 -15.02 15.87 -2.43
N ALA A 353 -13.82 16.38 -2.15
CA ALA A 353 -13.55 17.81 -2.06
C ALA A 353 -13.66 18.56 -3.39
N ASP A 354 -13.50 17.87 -4.53
CA ASP A 354 -13.65 18.43 -5.86
C ASP A 354 -14.53 17.51 -6.74
N SER A 355 -15.09 18.05 -7.83
CA SER A 355 -15.89 17.27 -8.77
C SER A 355 -15.89 17.88 -10.18
N THR A 356 -16.14 17.06 -11.19
CA THR A 356 -16.22 17.50 -12.59
C THR A 356 -17.31 16.71 -13.32
N PRO A 357 -18.07 17.33 -14.25
CA PRO A 357 -19.03 16.60 -15.09
C PRO A 357 -18.39 15.53 -15.97
N ALA A 358 -17.07 15.58 -16.17
CA ALA A 358 -16.32 14.57 -16.91
C ALA A 358 -16.13 13.26 -16.11
N GLY A 359 -16.23 13.31 -14.78
CA GLY A 359 -16.11 12.15 -13.89
C GLY A 359 -17.46 11.47 -13.75
N ASP A 360 -17.95 10.86 -14.82
CA ASP A 360 -19.27 10.22 -14.87
C ASP A 360 -19.24 8.70 -14.57
N ALA A 361 -18.04 8.14 -14.34
CA ALA A 361 -17.81 6.77 -13.92
C ALA A 361 -16.86 6.71 -12.71
N VAL A 362 -17.43 6.54 -11.52
CA VAL A 362 -16.70 6.51 -10.24
C VAL A 362 -17.07 5.25 -9.46
N VAL A 363 -16.06 4.54 -8.95
CA VAL A 363 -16.19 3.38 -8.07
C VAL A 363 -15.72 3.80 -6.68
N SER A 364 -16.64 3.77 -5.71
CA SER A 364 -16.35 4.09 -4.31
C SER A 364 -15.95 2.85 -3.51
N ALA A 365 -14.87 2.98 -2.74
CA ALA A 365 -14.38 2.01 -1.77
C ALA A 365 -15.04 2.12 -0.38
N GLY A 366 -16.03 3.01 -0.21
CA GLY A 366 -16.82 3.17 1.02
C GLY A 366 -16.59 4.50 1.72
N ASN A 367 -17.39 4.76 2.76
CA ASN A 367 -17.33 6.01 3.55
C ASN A 367 -16.40 5.87 4.76
N ALA A 368 -15.32 6.65 4.80
CA ALA A 368 -14.31 6.62 5.85
C ALA A 368 -14.79 7.17 7.22
N ASN A 369 -15.91 7.90 7.24
CA ASN A 369 -16.41 8.57 8.45
C ASN A 369 -17.37 7.71 9.30
N GLU A 370 -17.65 6.46 8.93
CA GLU A 370 -18.53 5.61 9.74
C GLU A 370 -17.96 5.42 11.16
N VAL A 371 -18.79 5.63 12.19
CA VAL A 371 -18.34 5.50 13.58
C VAL A 371 -18.39 4.03 14.02
N ILE A 372 -17.27 3.57 14.58
CA ILE A 372 -17.12 2.22 15.10
C ILE A 372 -16.69 2.25 16.58
N THR A 373 -17.10 1.23 17.33
CA THR A 373 -16.55 0.95 18.66
C THR A 373 -15.77 -0.35 18.64
N LEU A 374 -14.47 -0.24 18.82
CA LEU A 374 -13.53 -1.35 18.91
C LEU A 374 -13.44 -1.82 20.37
N PRO A 375 -13.69 -3.11 20.67
CA PRO A 375 -13.59 -3.63 22.03
C PRO A 375 -12.13 -3.58 22.54
N PRO A 376 -11.91 -3.68 23.86
CA PRO A 376 -10.56 -3.86 24.40
C PRO A 376 -9.98 -5.21 23.95
N MET A 377 -8.68 -5.23 23.70
CA MET A 377 -7.94 -6.45 23.33
C MET A 377 -7.07 -6.92 24.50
N LYS A 378 -6.90 -8.24 24.62
CA LYS A 378 -6.04 -8.84 25.66
C LYS A 378 -4.57 -8.44 25.49
N THR A 379 -4.12 -8.32 24.26
CA THR A 379 -2.76 -7.91 23.91
C THR A 379 -2.82 -6.64 23.08
N VAL A 380 -2.04 -5.62 23.46
CA VAL A 380 -1.84 -4.40 22.67
C VAL A 380 -0.35 -4.27 22.37
N ILE A 381 0.00 -4.22 21.09
CA ILE A 381 1.37 -4.05 20.61
C ILE A 381 1.52 -2.61 20.12
N GLY A 382 2.36 -1.83 20.80
CA GLY A 382 2.65 -0.43 20.51
C GLY A 382 2.07 0.53 21.56
N TYR A 383 1.53 1.67 21.13
CA TYR A 383 1.16 2.83 21.95
C TYR A 383 -0.33 3.18 21.77
N PRO A 384 -1.26 2.59 22.58
CA PRO A 384 -2.69 2.79 22.40
C PRO A 384 -3.16 4.22 22.66
N GLU A 385 -2.43 5.01 23.44
CA GLU A 385 -2.76 6.41 23.77
C GLU A 385 -2.86 7.31 22.54
N VAL A 386 -2.25 6.92 21.41
CA VAL A 386 -2.35 7.67 20.16
C VAL A 386 -3.77 7.66 19.58
N ALA A 387 -4.64 6.72 19.99
CA ALA A 387 -6.02 6.64 19.54
C ALA A 387 -6.83 7.92 19.79
N ASP A 388 -6.43 8.75 20.76
CA ASP A 388 -7.08 10.03 21.06
C ASP A 388 -6.68 11.18 20.12
N VAL A 389 -5.62 11.00 19.33
CA VAL A 389 -5.05 12.04 18.47
C VAL A 389 -4.92 11.62 17.01
N ILE A 390 -5.09 10.33 16.69
CA ILE A 390 -4.99 9.89 15.30
C ILE A 390 -6.19 10.35 14.46
N ALA A 391 -6.00 10.47 13.13
CA ALA A 391 -7.09 10.77 12.21
C ALA A 391 -8.24 9.76 12.35
N GLY A 392 -9.46 10.27 12.53
CA GLY A 392 -10.69 9.51 12.86
C GLY A 392 -10.93 9.38 14.36
N GLY A 393 -9.91 9.55 15.19
CA GLY A 393 -9.97 9.61 16.63
C GLY A 393 -10.17 11.05 17.15
N THR A 394 -10.55 11.15 18.41
CA THR A 394 -10.69 12.42 19.13
C THR A 394 -10.36 12.23 20.61
N ALA A 395 -10.20 13.33 21.36
CA ALA A 395 -9.92 13.24 22.78
C ALA A 395 -11.00 12.42 23.51
N GLY A 396 -10.60 11.31 24.13
CA GLY A 396 -11.50 10.36 24.79
C GLY A 396 -12.05 9.28 23.86
N SER A 397 -11.48 9.10 22.66
CA SER A 397 -11.69 7.92 21.83
C SER A 397 -11.25 6.67 22.57
N LEU A 398 -10.07 6.67 23.21
CA LEU A 398 -9.61 5.60 24.10
C LEU A 398 -10.31 5.70 25.45
N LYS A 399 -11.09 4.67 25.80
CA LYS A 399 -11.80 4.59 27.08
C LYS A 399 -10.94 3.97 28.18
N PRO A 400 -11.26 4.21 29.47
CA PRO A 400 -10.52 3.62 30.59
C PRO A 400 -10.50 2.08 30.61
N ASP A 401 -11.46 1.42 29.97
CA ASP A 401 -11.51 -0.04 29.85
C ASP A 401 -10.68 -0.59 28.68
N GLY A 402 -10.06 0.29 27.87
CA GLY A 402 -9.25 -0.07 26.70
C GLY A 402 -10.03 -0.16 25.38
N SER A 403 -11.35 0.05 25.38
CA SER A 403 -12.12 0.19 24.14
C SER A 403 -11.80 1.51 23.42
N ILE A 404 -12.00 1.53 22.10
CA ILE A 404 -11.80 2.74 21.26
C ILE A 404 -13.09 3.03 20.50
N THR A 405 -13.63 4.24 20.62
CA THR A 405 -14.71 4.73 19.74
C THR A 405 -14.17 5.82 18.84
N ALA A 406 -14.22 5.62 17.54
CA ALA A 406 -13.64 6.49 16.52
C ALA A 406 -14.33 6.25 15.16
N GLU A 407 -14.00 7.06 14.16
CA GLU A 407 -14.37 6.76 12.77
C GLU A 407 -13.51 5.63 12.20
N ILE A 408 -14.02 4.83 11.26
CA ILE A 408 -13.26 3.73 10.63
C ILE A 408 -11.99 4.21 9.93
N GLN A 409 -11.85 5.51 9.70
CA GLN A 409 -10.61 6.18 9.31
C GLN A 409 -9.37 5.75 10.11
N VAL A 410 -9.52 5.35 11.38
CA VAL A 410 -8.41 4.84 12.22
C VAL A 410 -7.93 3.44 11.82
N ILE A 411 -8.68 2.69 11.02
CA ILE A 411 -8.41 1.27 10.72
C ILE A 411 -7.56 1.17 9.45
N THR A 412 -6.42 0.49 9.54
CA THR A 412 -5.46 0.39 8.42
C THR A 412 -6.08 -0.32 7.22
N GLY A 413 -6.19 0.39 6.10
CA GLY A 413 -6.69 -0.10 4.82
C GLY A 413 -8.17 -0.47 4.85
N ALA A 414 -9.02 0.28 5.55
CA ALA A 414 -10.46 0.02 5.60
C ALA A 414 -11.22 0.45 4.33
N THR A 415 -10.85 1.59 3.75
CA THR A 415 -11.51 2.22 2.59
C THR A 415 -10.56 2.47 1.44
N ASN A 416 -9.43 1.76 1.36
CA ASN A 416 -8.39 2.11 0.41
C ASN A 416 -8.81 2.09 -1.08
N GLU A 417 -8.17 2.99 -1.80
CA GLU A 417 -8.69 3.51 -3.06
C GLU A 417 -8.20 2.70 -4.25
N LEU A 418 -7.55 1.57 -3.98
CA LEU A 418 -7.27 0.54 -4.98
C LEU A 418 -8.33 -0.58 -4.94
N GLY A 419 -9.17 -0.63 -3.91
CA GLY A 419 -10.17 -1.70 -3.75
C GLY A 419 -9.57 -3.02 -3.24
N PHE A 420 -8.55 -2.95 -2.38
CA PHE A 420 -7.91 -4.13 -1.76
C PHE A 420 -8.76 -4.71 -0.59
N HIS A 421 -9.81 -4.00 -0.16
CA HIS A 421 -10.59 -4.25 1.07
C HIS A 421 -11.91 -4.94 0.77
N TYR A 422 -12.71 -5.10 1.82
CA TYR A 422 -14.01 -5.76 1.79
C TYR A 422 -15.18 -4.81 1.55
N LEU A 423 -14.96 -3.50 1.67
CA LEU A 423 -15.98 -2.49 1.45
C LEU A 423 -16.15 -2.20 -0.04
N THR A 424 -17.40 -2.04 -0.44
CA THR A 424 -17.79 -1.62 -1.78
C THR A 424 -19.14 -0.93 -1.67
N ALA A 425 -19.29 0.21 -2.34
CA ALA A 425 -20.59 0.81 -2.51
C ALA A 425 -21.47 -0.12 -3.35
N LYS A 426 -22.44 -0.79 -2.72
CA LYS A 426 -23.54 -1.44 -3.43
C LYS A 426 -24.64 -0.41 -3.56
N GLY A 427 -24.93 -0.04 -4.80
CA GLY A 427 -25.71 1.14 -5.17
C GLY A 427 -27.01 1.35 -4.38
N PHE A 428 -27.47 2.59 -4.43
CA PHE A 428 -28.75 3.06 -3.89
C PHE A 428 -29.93 2.73 -4.81
#